data_AF-A0A523Z6W8-F1
#
_entry.id   AF-A0A523Z6W8-F1
#
_cell.length_a   1.000
_cell.length_b   1.000
_cell.length_c   1.000
_cell.angle_alpha   90.00
_cell.angle_beta   90.00
_cell.angle_gamma   90.00
#
_symmetry.space_group_name_H-M   'P 1'
#
loop_
_entity.id
_entity.type
_entity.pdbx_description
1 polymer ?
#
loop_
_entity_poly.entity_id
_entity_poly.type
_entity_poly.pdbx_seq_one_letter_code
_entity_poly.pdbx_strand_id
1 'polypeptide(L)'
;MILLLLSLSIVGATDPYGDVVSGEGKLILSGNPIKIAVQVIEEGKPVVNKWVYFRAHNGYLTYDSVLSDQSGFACVEFIPLTNGWVEGIVNGELIEIHPSVLPKDTLIKLILSVVIGSVLILMGLDSTNKGFSRLSGERIRQTLWKMTNRPIFAYLTGIFLAIFLESSTLTGLMLLGLLESSLINLTTSLIVLAGASLGSTFTVQIIATDIIQFSPVFVLIGFLLWQSKTKWSYIGRILLGFGLIFFSIWLIRESIKPLLDIFTLDVNPIILFFGSIILTFIFHSSAATLGLLIGFIGVLDFSQALPIILGANIGTTFTILLGSTRTSSEGRAMGMGYVILRTIFVILSVYLFFLPRTLIPTSRDIANIHTFVNMWGFALIPFVYPLAFSMNKMFKRKLFGVKLDTMYLSTPSIAISKCHEVIRESMEIVINMFKATLVVFKKNNNALRKVVIRRDDEIDKMQEELTTYSSRLLGEELTEKESNKCVTILKIMNEIEHIGDLISKNLMSYAGKKIKKAYFFSDEGFGEIQEYHRSVLFNIEETQAAIGSMDKEVASVLLRKQEESKEKINRFRESHLSRLKVGKPESIDTSTLHLDILNDFDRINFHIYNIARAIIGKL
;
A
#
# COMPACT_ATOMS: atom_id res chain seq x y z
N MET A 1 -21.41 -9.14 4.04
CA MET A 1 -21.45 -10.57 3.66
C MET A 1 -22.52 -11.31 4.44
N ILE A 2 -22.44 -11.42 5.77
CA ILE A 2 -23.58 -11.88 6.62
C ILE A 2 -24.81 -10.98 6.39
N LEU A 3 -24.62 -9.67 6.26
CA LEU A 3 -25.69 -8.73 5.88
C LEU A 3 -26.28 -8.96 4.47
N LEU A 4 -25.49 -9.45 3.49
CA LEU A 4 -26.02 -9.86 2.18
C LEU A 4 -26.84 -11.15 2.33
N LEU A 5 -26.35 -12.11 3.10
CA LEU A 5 -27.05 -13.37 3.38
C LEU A 5 -28.35 -13.18 4.19
N LEU A 6 -28.43 -12.12 5.01
CA LEU A 6 -29.60 -11.78 5.82
C LEU A 6 -30.61 -10.88 5.11
N SER A 7 -30.30 -10.38 3.91
CA SER A 7 -31.17 -9.48 3.12
C SER A 7 -31.83 -10.17 1.92
N LEU A 8 -31.87 -11.50 1.96
CA LEU A 8 -32.61 -12.30 1.01
C LEU A 8 -34.12 -12.14 1.29
N SER A 9 -34.86 -11.56 0.34
CA SER A 9 -36.31 -11.39 0.45
C SER A 9 -37.03 -12.56 -0.23
N ILE A 10 -38.07 -13.10 0.43
CA ILE A 10 -38.90 -14.20 -0.08
C ILE A 10 -40.18 -13.58 -0.63
N VAL A 11 -40.52 -13.88 -1.88
CA VAL A 11 -41.82 -13.51 -2.46
C VAL A 11 -42.75 -14.73 -2.39
N GLY A 12 -43.94 -14.59 -1.81
CA GLY A 12 -44.96 -15.65 -1.77
C GLY A 12 -46.31 -15.12 -2.27
N ALA A 13 -47.11 -15.98 -2.93
CA ALA A 13 -48.43 -15.62 -3.46
C ALA A 13 -49.51 -15.57 -2.36
N THR A 14 -50.19 -14.44 -2.19
CA THR A 14 -51.26 -14.23 -1.20
C THR A 14 -52.65 -14.22 -1.82
N ASP A 15 -53.67 -14.52 -1.03
CA ASP A 15 -55.09 -14.41 -1.37
C ASP A 15 -55.62 -12.98 -1.15
N PRO A 16 -56.91 -12.70 -1.44
CA PRO A 16 -57.52 -11.38 -1.25
C PRO A 16 -57.56 -10.87 0.20
N TYR A 17 -57.31 -11.75 1.19
CA TYR A 17 -57.27 -11.42 2.61
C TYR A 17 -55.83 -11.26 3.13
N GLY A 18 -54.83 -11.47 2.26
CA GLY A 18 -53.41 -11.37 2.59
C GLY A 18 -52.81 -12.68 3.13
N ASP A 19 -53.60 -13.76 3.18
CA ASP A 19 -53.15 -15.07 3.61
C ASP A 19 -52.47 -15.81 2.46
N VAL A 20 -51.42 -16.56 2.76
CA VAL A 20 -50.63 -17.22 1.71
C VAL A 20 -51.32 -18.53 1.31
N VAL A 21 -52.02 -18.59 0.17
CA VAL A 21 -52.98 -19.68 -0.15
C VAL A 21 -52.50 -20.71 -1.18
N SER A 22 -51.64 -20.34 -2.14
CA SER A 22 -51.02 -21.31 -3.07
C SER A 22 -49.67 -21.82 -2.55
N GLY A 23 -49.37 -23.09 -2.81
CA GLY A 23 -48.08 -23.71 -2.49
C GLY A 23 -46.98 -23.44 -3.51
N GLU A 24 -47.35 -22.94 -4.68
CA GLU A 24 -46.46 -22.70 -5.80
C GLU A 24 -45.57 -21.47 -5.53
N GLY A 25 -44.26 -21.63 -5.71
CA GLY A 25 -43.28 -20.56 -5.47
C GLY A 25 -43.03 -20.19 -4.00
N LYS A 26 -43.63 -20.89 -3.02
CA LYS A 26 -43.31 -20.69 -1.60
C LYS A 26 -42.00 -21.36 -1.22
N LEU A 27 -41.16 -20.65 -0.45
CA LEU A 27 -39.98 -21.22 0.19
C LEU A 27 -40.36 -21.95 1.49
N ILE A 28 -40.10 -23.26 1.57
CA ILE A 28 -40.29 -24.04 2.80
C ILE A 28 -39.00 -24.77 3.16
N LEU A 29 -38.66 -24.75 4.45
CA LEU A 29 -37.58 -25.58 4.95
C LEU A 29 -38.00 -27.05 4.91
N SER A 30 -37.15 -27.91 4.35
CA SER A 30 -37.36 -29.36 4.33
C SER A 30 -37.86 -29.89 5.68
N GLY A 31 -38.92 -30.68 5.64
CA GLY A 31 -39.58 -31.25 6.81
C GLY A 31 -40.55 -30.31 7.56
N ASN A 32 -40.82 -29.10 7.07
CA ASN A 32 -41.90 -28.25 7.57
C ASN A 32 -43.15 -28.40 6.67
N PRO A 33 -44.37 -28.43 7.23
CA PRO A 33 -45.60 -28.55 6.45
C PRO A 33 -45.89 -27.26 5.64
N ILE A 34 -46.42 -27.43 4.44
CA ILE A 34 -46.96 -26.37 3.58
C ILE A 34 -48.41 -26.71 3.23
N LYS A 35 -49.30 -25.72 3.32
CA LYS A 35 -50.67 -25.86 2.80
C LYS A 35 -50.67 -25.71 1.29
N ILE A 36 -51.26 -26.69 0.62
CA ILE A 36 -51.50 -26.73 -0.81
C ILE A 36 -53.01 -26.70 -1.03
N ALA A 37 -53.48 -25.79 -1.87
CA ALA A 37 -54.88 -25.63 -2.20
C ALA A 37 -55.08 -25.74 -3.71
N VAL A 38 -56.10 -26.50 -4.12
CA VAL A 38 -56.55 -26.59 -5.52
C VAL A 38 -58.00 -26.12 -5.56
N GLN A 39 -58.28 -25.11 -6.38
CA GLN A 39 -59.64 -24.63 -6.58
C GLN A 39 -60.31 -25.39 -7.71
N VAL A 40 -61.49 -25.93 -7.46
CA VAL A 40 -62.30 -26.61 -8.45
C VAL A 40 -63.36 -25.65 -8.97
N ILE A 41 -63.28 -25.33 -10.27
CA ILE A 41 -64.19 -24.43 -10.96
C ILE A 41 -64.85 -25.18 -12.11
N GLU A 42 -66.18 -25.13 -12.19
CA GLU A 42 -66.95 -25.60 -13.35
C GLU A 42 -67.84 -24.45 -13.84
N GLU A 43 -67.87 -24.22 -15.15
CA GLU A 43 -68.65 -23.13 -15.78
C GLU A 43 -68.40 -21.74 -15.14
N GLY A 44 -67.17 -21.50 -14.67
CA GLY A 44 -66.77 -20.24 -14.04
C GLY A 44 -67.25 -20.06 -12.59
N LYS A 45 -67.82 -21.09 -11.94
CA LYS A 45 -68.24 -21.06 -10.54
C LYS A 45 -67.51 -22.10 -9.68
N PRO A 46 -67.22 -21.78 -8.41
CA PRO A 46 -66.63 -22.76 -7.49
C PRO A 46 -67.58 -23.93 -7.22
N VAL A 47 -67.03 -25.14 -7.18
CA VAL A 47 -67.79 -26.37 -6.93
C VAL A 47 -67.52 -26.88 -5.52
N VAL A 48 -68.58 -27.08 -4.73
CA VAL A 48 -68.51 -27.56 -3.34
C VAL A 48 -68.64 -29.08 -3.28
N ASN A 49 -68.00 -29.72 -2.31
CA ASN A 49 -68.06 -31.18 -2.06
C ASN A 49 -67.59 -32.03 -3.25
N LYS A 50 -66.61 -31.54 -4.02
CA LYS A 50 -65.99 -32.31 -5.09
C LYS A 50 -64.66 -32.89 -4.62
N TRP A 51 -64.42 -34.17 -4.92
CA TRP A 51 -63.19 -34.84 -4.54
C TRP A 51 -62.00 -34.34 -5.36
N VAL A 52 -60.94 -33.96 -4.66
CA VAL A 52 -59.62 -33.69 -5.21
C VAL A 52 -58.65 -34.71 -4.63
N TYR A 53 -57.96 -35.44 -5.49
CA TYR A 53 -56.94 -36.40 -5.07
C TYR A 53 -55.57 -35.73 -5.13
N PHE A 54 -54.76 -35.96 -4.11
CA PHE A 54 -53.41 -35.43 -4.03
C PHE A 54 -52.39 -36.56 -4.08
N ARG A 55 -51.32 -36.39 -4.86
CA ARG A 55 -50.18 -37.30 -4.85
C ARG A 55 -48.91 -36.52 -4.57
N ALA A 56 -48.23 -36.87 -3.49
CA ALA A 56 -46.91 -36.32 -3.20
C ALA A 56 -45.81 -37.10 -3.89
N HIS A 57 -44.85 -36.37 -4.42
CA HIS A 57 -43.57 -36.87 -4.90
C HIS A 57 -42.48 -36.33 -3.99
N ASN A 58 -41.69 -37.22 -3.38
CA ASN A 58 -40.55 -36.85 -2.53
C ASN A 58 -40.95 -35.97 -1.30
N GLY A 59 -42.04 -36.37 -0.64
CA GLY A 59 -42.58 -35.79 0.59
C GLY A 59 -43.80 -36.57 1.09
N TYR A 60 -44.46 -36.07 2.13
CA TYR A 60 -45.65 -36.69 2.72
C TYR A 60 -46.86 -35.77 2.63
N LEU A 61 -48.05 -36.32 2.47
CA LEU A 61 -49.32 -35.58 2.60
C LEU A 61 -50.00 -35.95 3.91
N THR A 62 -50.74 -35.01 4.49
CA THR A 62 -51.64 -35.33 5.60
C THR A 62 -52.84 -36.15 5.16
N TYR A 63 -53.30 -35.97 3.92
CA TYR A 63 -54.43 -36.68 3.30
C TYR A 63 -54.21 -36.86 1.80
N ASP A 64 -54.54 -38.03 1.25
CA ASP A 64 -54.40 -38.30 -0.19
C ASP A 64 -55.62 -37.84 -1.01
N SER A 65 -56.68 -37.39 -0.33
CA SER A 65 -57.90 -36.87 -0.97
C SER A 65 -58.68 -35.97 -0.03
N VAL A 66 -59.17 -34.83 -0.53
CA VAL A 66 -59.93 -33.84 0.24
C VAL A 66 -61.12 -33.33 -0.59
N LEU A 67 -62.25 -33.08 0.06
CA LEU A 67 -63.42 -32.46 -0.57
C LEU A 67 -63.25 -30.94 -0.65
N SER A 68 -63.67 -30.34 -1.76
CA SER A 68 -63.70 -28.89 -1.91
C SER A 68 -64.69 -28.21 -0.96
N ASP A 69 -64.27 -27.08 -0.37
CA ASP A 69 -65.07 -26.29 0.56
C ASP A 69 -66.13 -25.42 -0.14
N GLN A 70 -66.80 -24.53 0.62
CA GLN A 70 -67.83 -23.62 0.09
C GLN A 70 -67.32 -22.64 -0.97
N SER A 71 -66.01 -22.39 -0.99
CA SER A 71 -65.31 -21.53 -1.96
C SER A 71 -64.65 -22.34 -3.08
N GLY A 72 -64.90 -23.65 -3.14
CA GLY A 72 -64.38 -24.57 -4.14
C GLY A 72 -62.94 -25.02 -3.91
N PHE A 73 -62.32 -24.74 -2.76
CA PHE A 73 -60.93 -25.13 -2.49
C PHE A 73 -60.85 -26.47 -1.76
N ALA A 74 -60.00 -27.37 -2.26
CA ALA A 74 -59.54 -28.53 -1.52
C ALA A 74 -58.11 -28.30 -1.03
N CYS A 75 -57.89 -28.44 0.29
CA CYS A 75 -56.63 -28.07 0.94
C CYS A 75 -55.99 -29.27 1.63
N VAL A 76 -54.69 -29.49 1.40
CA VAL A 76 -53.88 -30.53 2.05
C VAL A 76 -52.60 -29.93 2.60
N GLU A 77 -52.04 -30.51 3.67
CA GLU A 77 -50.68 -30.19 4.10
C GLU A 77 -49.68 -31.17 3.47
N PHE A 78 -48.70 -30.61 2.78
CA PHE A 78 -47.56 -31.33 2.21
C PHE A 78 -46.32 -31.09 3.06
N ILE A 79 -45.57 -32.14 3.38
CA ILE A 79 -44.30 -32.07 4.11
C ILE A 79 -43.21 -32.53 3.14
N PRO A 80 -42.55 -31.61 2.43
CA PRO A 80 -41.50 -31.97 1.50
C PRO A 80 -40.26 -32.50 2.21
N LEU A 81 -39.67 -33.58 1.69
CA LEU A 81 -38.39 -34.11 2.17
C LEU A 81 -37.21 -33.41 1.48
N THR A 82 -37.23 -33.28 0.15
CA THR A 82 -36.28 -32.45 -0.64
C THR A 82 -37.05 -31.77 -1.78
N ASN A 83 -36.53 -31.62 -3.02
CA ASN A 83 -37.24 -31.05 -4.19
C ASN A 83 -38.51 -31.87 -4.55
N GLY A 84 -39.47 -31.90 -3.65
CA GLY A 84 -40.71 -32.63 -3.74
C GLY A 84 -41.82 -31.72 -4.18
N TRP A 85 -42.79 -32.31 -4.86
CA TRP A 85 -43.88 -31.62 -5.53
C TRP A 85 -45.15 -32.44 -5.38
N VAL A 86 -46.29 -31.81 -5.63
CA VAL A 86 -47.61 -32.42 -5.41
C VAL A 86 -48.45 -32.32 -6.67
N GLU A 87 -49.08 -33.42 -7.05
CA GLU A 87 -50.12 -33.47 -8.07
C GLU A 87 -51.48 -33.28 -7.41
N GLY A 88 -52.28 -32.33 -7.89
CA GLY A 88 -53.73 -32.29 -7.66
C GLY A 88 -54.46 -32.90 -8.85
N ILE A 89 -55.32 -33.88 -8.61
CA ILE A 89 -56.06 -34.60 -9.65
C ILE A 89 -57.56 -34.41 -9.44
N VAL A 90 -58.23 -33.84 -10.44
CA VAL A 90 -59.68 -33.59 -10.44
C VAL A 90 -60.26 -34.01 -11.79
N ASN A 91 -61.23 -34.93 -11.80
CA ASN A 91 -61.86 -35.43 -13.04
C ASN A 91 -60.87 -35.93 -14.13
N GLY A 92 -59.67 -36.37 -13.75
CA GLY A 92 -58.63 -36.82 -14.69
C GLY A 92 -57.73 -35.70 -15.23
N GLU A 93 -58.01 -34.43 -14.90
CA GLU A 93 -57.08 -33.33 -15.11
C GLU A 93 -56.07 -33.27 -13.96
N LEU A 94 -54.83 -32.94 -14.28
CA LEU A 94 -53.69 -32.98 -13.36
C LEU A 94 -53.00 -31.62 -13.32
N ILE A 95 -52.81 -31.11 -12.11
CA ILE A 95 -52.10 -29.86 -11.84
C ILE A 95 -50.89 -30.19 -10.98
N GLU A 96 -49.70 -29.82 -11.44
CA GLU A 96 -48.47 -30.00 -10.68
C GLU A 96 -48.15 -28.73 -9.90
N ILE A 97 -47.82 -28.90 -8.61
CA ILE A 97 -47.46 -27.81 -7.72
C ILE A 97 -46.05 -28.08 -7.22
N HIS A 98 -45.12 -27.24 -7.64
CA HIS A 98 -43.69 -27.34 -7.33
C HIS A 98 -43.30 -26.30 -6.26
N PRO A 99 -43.36 -26.64 -4.96
CA PRO A 99 -42.88 -25.75 -3.90
C PRO A 99 -41.35 -25.65 -3.94
N SER A 100 -40.82 -24.48 -3.59
CA SER A 100 -39.37 -24.26 -3.48
C SER A 100 -38.90 -24.76 -2.12
N VAL A 101 -38.34 -25.97 -2.08
CA VAL A 101 -37.92 -26.61 -0.82
C VAL A 101 -36.45 -26.34 -0.55
N LEU A 102 -36.14 -25.65 0.54
CA LEU A 102 -34.76 -25.42 0.96
C LEU A 102 -34.36 -26.44 2.06
N PRO A 103 -33.30 -27.25 1.87
CA PRO A 103 -32.77 -28.07 2.94
C PRO A 103 -32.40 -27.24 4.18
N LYS A 104 -32.70 -27.74 5.40
CA LYS A 104 -32.43 -27.03 6.67
C LYS A 104 -30.96 -26.67 6.87
N ASP A 105 -30.06 -27.45 6.29
CA ASP A 105 -28.60 -27.25 6.34
C ASP A 105 -28.07 -26.33 5.23
N THR A 106 -28.89 -25.88 4.28
CA THR A 106 -28.47 -25.03 3.15
C THR A 106 -27.83 -23.73 3.61
N LEU A 107 -28.41 -23.08 4.63
CA LEU A 107 -27.87 -21.83 5.16
C LEU A 107 -26.49 -22.05 5.80
N ILE A 108 -26.32 -23.14 6.55
CA ILE A 108 -25.04 -23.49 7.18
C ILE A 108 -24.01 -23.82 6.11
N LYS A 109 -24.37 -24.65 5.12
CA LYS A 109 -23.51 -24.99 3.97
C LYS A 109 -23.07 -23.74 3.21
N LEU A 110 -24.00 -22.81 2.94
CA LEU A 110 -23.70 -21.56 2.26
C LEU A 110 -22.71 -20.70 3.06
N ILE A 111 -22.96 -20.49 4.35
CA ILE A 111 -22.06 -19.70 5.21
C ILE A 111 -20.66 -20.34 5.25
N LEU A 112 -20.58 -21.65 5.47
CA LEU A 112 -19.31 -22.37 5.49
C LEU A 112 -18.59 -22.28 4.16
N SER A 113 -19.27 -22.49 3.03
CA SER A 113 -18.67 -22.40 1.69
C SER A 113 -18.15 -21.00 1.38
N VAL A 114 -18.85 -19.94 1.81
CA VAL A 114 -18.40 -18.56 1.62
C VAL A 114 -17.18 -18.26 2.50
N VAL A 115 -17.17 -18.72 3.76
CA VAL A 115 -16.03 -18.53 4.68
C VAL A 115 -14.81 -19.32 4.21
N ILE A 116 -14.96 -20.62 3.95
CA ILE A 116 -13.92 -21.50 3.43
C ILE A 116 -13.43 -20.99 2.08
N GLY A 117 -14.36 -20.63 1.19
CA GLY A 117 -14.04 -20.06 -0.11
C GLY A 117 -13.19 -18.79 0.02
N SER A 118 -13.57 -17.86 0.90
CA SER A 118 -12.78 -16.65 1.17
C SER A 118 -11.37 -16.97 1.67
N VAL A 119 -11.22 -17.94 2.59
CA VAL A 119 -9.90 -18.38 3.08
C VAL A 119 -9.07 -18.98 1.94
N LEU A 120 -9.67 -19.81 1.08
CA LEU A 120 -9.00 -20.41 -0.07
C LEU A 120 -8.58 -19.36 -1.11
N ILE A 121 -9.40 -18.33 -1.35
CA ILE A 121 -9.02 -17.18 -2.20
C ILE A 121 -7.76 -16.51 -1.63
N LEU A 122 -7.76 -16.19 -0.33
CA LEU A 122 -6.64 -15.52 0.33
C LEU A 122 -5.37 -16.38 0.31
N MET A 123 -5.48 -17.67 0.62
CA MET A 123 -4.37 -18.62 0.54
C MET A 123 -3.85 -18.76 -0.89
N GLY A 124 -4.76 -18.79 -1.86
CA GLY A 124 -4.42 -18.88 -3.28
C GLY A 124 -3.66 -17.65 -3.76
N LEU A 125 -4.13 -16.45 -3.40
CA LEU A 125 -3.44 -15.19 -3.69
C LEU A 125 -2.08 -15.11 -2.98
N ASP A 126 -1.96 -15.51 -1.72
CA ASP A 126 -0.67 -15.54 -1.01
C ASP A 126 0.34 -16.51 -1.67
N SER A 127 -0.12 -17.70 -2.07
CA SER A 127 0.73 -18.66 -2.79
C SER A 127 1.20 -18.11 -4.14
N THR A 128 0.28 -17.46 -4.89
CA THR A 128 0.55 -16.87 -6.19
C THR A 128 1.54 -15.70 -6.06
N ASN A 129 1.32 -14.79 -5.10
CA ASN A 129 2.24 -13.70 -4.73
C ASN A 129 3.65 -14.22 -4.43
N LYS A 130 3.77 -15.25 -3.58
CA LYS A 130 5.07 -15.87 -3.24
C LYS A 130 5.73 -16.53 -4.43
N GLY A 131 4.96 -17.18 -5.30
CA GLY A 131 5.44 -17.79 -6.54
C GLY A 131 6.02 -16.76 -7.50
N PHE A 132 5.26 -15.72 -7.85
CA PHE A 132 5.74 -14.66 -8.74
C PHE A 132 6.90 -13.86 -8.14
N SER A 133 6.86 -13.56 -6.84
CA SER A 133 7.96 -12.86 -6.14
C SER A 133 9.27 -13.64 -6.17
N ARG A 134 9.23 -14.98 -6.11
CA ARG A 134 10.43 -15.84 -6.16
C ARG A 134 10.94 -16.06 -7.59
N LEU A 135 10.05 -16.15 -8.57
CA LEU A 135 10.41 -16.19 -10.00
C LEU A 135 11.13 -14.92 -10.47
N SER A 136 10.81 -13.80 -9.84
CA SER A 136 11.33 -12.46 -10.15
C SER A 136 12.82 -12.24 -9.85
N GLY A 137 13.39 -12.95 -8.86
CA GLY A 137 14.82 -12.90 -8.52
C GLY A 137 15.41 -11.49 -8.27
N GLU A 138 16.74 -11.40 -8.24
CA GLU A 138 17.51 -10.18 -7.94
C GLU A 138 17.55 -9.16 -9.11
N ARG A 139 17.04 -9.53 -10.30
CA ARG A 139 17.07 -8.74 -11.53
C ARG A 139 15.99 -7.66 -11.62
N ILE A 140 14.83 -7.85 -10.99
CA ILE A 140 13.80 -6.78 -10.93
C ILE A 140 14.33 -5.58 -10.15
N ARG A 141 15.08 -5.82 -9.06
CA ARG A 141 15.71 -4.76 -8.25
C ARG A 141 16.77 -3.95 -9.01
N GLN A 142 17.33 -4.49 -10.10
CA GLN A 142 18.32 -3.80 -10.96
C GLN A 142 17.68 -3.11 -12.17
N THR A 143 16.56 -3.63 -12.68
CA THR A 143 15.86 -3.09 -13.87
C THR A 143 14.99 -1.86 -13.53
N LEU A 144 14.58 -1.72 -12.26
CA LEU A 144 13.80 -0.59 -11.76
C LEU A 144 14.53 0.77 -11.79
N TRP A 145 15.87 0.77 -11.85
CA TRP A 145 16.67 2.00 -11.73
C TRP A 145 16.82 2.80 -13.02
N LYS A 146 16.52 2.21 -14.18
CA LYS A 146 16.76 2.85 -15.48
C LYS A 146 15.53 3.49 -16.13
N MET A 147 14.35 3.44 -15.50
CA MET A 147 13.08 3.73 -16.19
C MET A 147 12.20 4.81 -15.54
N THR A 148 12.73 5.66 -14.66
CA THR A 148 11.92 6.61 -13.86
C THR A 148 12.04 8.09 -14.23
N ASN A 149 12.82 8.47 -15.24
CA ASN A 149 12.96 9.89 -15.62
C ASN A 149 11.80 10.44 -16.48
N ARG A 150 10.83 9.61 -16.89
CA ARG A 150 9.69 10.02 -17.71
C ARG A 150 8.37 9.48 -17.13
N PRO A 151 7.29 10.30 -17.12
CA PRO A 151 6.03 9.93 -16.47
C PRO A 151 5.36 8.68 -17.07
N ILE A 152 5.38 8.54 -18.41
CA ILE A 152 4.82 7.34 -19.07
C ILE A 152 5.58 6.08 -18.65
N PHE A 153 6.92 6.15 -18.58
CA PHE A 153 7.73 5.01 -18.16
C PHE A 153 7.53 4.68 -16.68
N ALA A 154 7.32 5.68 -15.82
CA ALA A 154 6.93 5.47 -14.44
C ALA A 154 5.57 4.73 -14.33
N TYR A 155 4.58 5.12 -15.16
CA TYR A 155 3.28 4.44 -15.21
C TYR A 155 3.43 2.98 -15.67
N LEU A 156 4.15 2.73 -16.77
CA LEU A 156 4.42 1.39 -17.27
C LEU A 156 5.20 0.53 -16.26
N THR A 157 6.14 1.13 -15.53
CA THR A 157 6.86 0.46 -14.44
C THR A 157 5.89 0.02 -13.35
N GLY A 158 4.90 0.84 -13.02
CA GLY A 158 3.83 0.49 -12.09
C GLY A 158 3.02 -0.72 -12.56
N ILE A 159 2.58 -0.72 -13.82
CA ILE A 159 1.85 -1.86 -14.41
C ILE A 159 2.69 -3.13 -14.29
N PHE A 160 3.95 -3.05 -14.72
CA PHE A 160 4.88 -4.17 -14.68
C PHE A 160 5.06 -4.68 -13.24
N LEU A 161 5.36 -3.78 -12.29
CA LEU A 161 5.51 -4.14 -10.88
C LEU A 161 4.27 -4.82 -10.32
N ALA A 162 3.07 -4.31 -10.58
CA ALA A 162 1.86 -4.89 -10.04
C ALA A 162 1.44 -6.19 -10.72
N ILE A 163 1.80 -6.43 -11.98
CA ILE A 163 1.62 -7.74 -12.62
C ILE A 163 2.54 -8.78 -11.96
N PHE A 164 3.81 -8.41 -11.72
CA PHE A 164 4.79 -9.33 -11.13
C PHE A 164 4.64 -9.52 -9.62
N LEU A 165 4.26 -8.47 -8.89
CA LEU A 165 3.97 -8.56 -7.45
C LEU A 165 2.52 -8.94 -7.19
N GLU A 166 1.69 -9.00 -8.24
CA GLU A 166 0.26 -9.33 -8.20
C GLU A 166 -0.54 -8.43 -7.23
N SER A 167 0.02 -7.28 -6.85
CA SER A 167 -0.53 -6.43 -5.80
C SER A 167 -0.10 -4.97 -5.96
N SER A 168 -1.09 -4.08 -6.13
CA SER A 168 -0.86 -2.64 -6.02
C SER A 168 -0.52 -2.22 -4.59
N THR A 169 -0.96 -2.98 -3.59
CA THR A 169 -0.70 -2.72 -2.16
C THR A 169 0.79 -2.95 -1.83
N LEU A 170 1.35 -4.09 -2.24
CA LEU A 170 2.78 -4.38 -2.04
C LEU A 170 3.65 -3.38 -2.82
N THR A 171 3.26 -3.07 -4.05
CA THR A 171 3.94 -2.04 -4.86
C THR A 171 3.94 -0.69 -4.14
N GLY A 172 2.82 -0.30 -3.53
CA GLY A 172 2.72 0.94 -2.78
C GLY A 172 3.55 0.97 -1.50
N LEU A 173 3.62 -0.13 -0.75
CA LEU A 173 4.50 -0.23 0.42
C LEU A 173 5.98 -0.14 0.03
N MET A 174 6.37 -0.76 -1.08
CA MET A 174 7.72 -0.62 -1.64
C MET A 174 8.02 0.82 -2.06
N LEU A 175 7.09 1.47 -2.74
CA LEU A 175 7.22 2.87 -3.16
C LEU A 175 7.28 3.82 -1.97
N LEU A 176 6.57 3.54 -0.87
CA LEU A 176 6.71 4.30 0.38
C LEU A 176 8.14 4.19 0.89
N GLY A 177 8.73 2.99 0.95
CA GLY A 177 10.13 2.83 1.35
C GLY A 177 11.14 3.54 0.43
N LEU A 178 10.89 3.54 -0.88
CA LEU A 178 11.71 4.27 -1.86
C LEU A 178 11.57 5.79 -1.73
N LEU A 179 10.37 6.26 -1.44
CA LEU A 179 10.09 7.69 -1.23
C LEU A 179 10.78 8.19 0.04
N GLU A 180 10.72 7.42 1.13
CA GLU A 180 11.40 7.74 2.39
C GLU A 180 12.92 7.75 2.25
N SER A 181 13.48 6.94 1.34
CA SER A 181 14.92 6.93 1.02
C SER A 181 15.33 7.98 -0.01
N SER A 182 14.41 8.89 -0.38
CA SER A 182 14.64 9.93 -1.39
C SER A 182 15.09 9.38 -2.75
N LEU A 183 14.89 8.09 -3.01
CA LEU A 183 15.24 7.43 -4.27
C LEU A 183 14.23 7.74 -5.37
N ILE A 184 13.01 8.08 -4.98
CA ILE A 184 11.92 8.47 -5.86
C ILE A 184 11.20 9.67 -5.22
N ASN A 185 10.67 10.57 -6.05
CA ASN A 185 9.88 11.71 -5.55
C ASN A 185 8.38 11.37 -5.53
N LEU A 186 7.61 12.16 -4.78
CA LEU A 186 6.17 11.97 -4.60
C LEU A 186 5.40 11.86 -5.93
N THR A 187 5.70 12.73 -6.89
CA THR A 187 5.02 12.76 -8.20
C THR A 187 5.23 11.44 -8.93
N THR A 188 6.48 10.99 -9.05
CA THR A 188 6.80 9.72 -9.69
C THR A 188 6.16 8.55 -8.95
N SER A 189 6.17 8.53 -7.61
CA SER A 189 5.52 7.49 -6.82
C SER A 189 4.01 7.39 -7.09
N LEU A 190 3.31 8.52 -7.18
CA LEU A 190 1.88 8.55 -7.49
C LEU A 190 1.59 8.05 -8.92
N ILE A 191 2.47 8.37 -9.89
CA ILE A 191 2.34 7.86 -11.27
C ILE A 191 2.59 6.35 -11.33
N VAL A 192 3.60 5.84 -10.63
CA VAL A 192 3.85 4.39 -10.54
C VAL A 192 2.66 3.71 -9.87
N LEU A 193 2.09 4.28 -8.81
CA LEU A 193 0.89 3.75 -8.16
C LEU A 193 -0.35 3.74 -9.09
N ALA A 194 -0.52 4.76 -9.92
CA ALA A 194 -1.56 4.79 -10.94
C ALA A 194 -1.39 3.62 -11.93
N GLY A 195 -0.17 3.33 -12.34
CA GLY A 195 0.15 2.18 -13.20
C GLY A 195 -0.06 0.84 -12.49
N ALA A 196 0.37 0.75 -11.23
CA ALA A 196 0.20 -0.44 -10.40
C ALA A 196 -1.27 -0.80 -10.19
N SER A 197 -2.13 0.21 -10.14
CA SER A 197 -3.59 0.03 -10.09
C SER A 197 -4.09 -0.71 -11.33
N LEU A 198 -3.66 -0.31 -12.53
CA LEU A 198 -4.00 -1.02 -13.77
C LEU A 198 -3.37 -2.42 -13.83
N GLY A 199 -2.10 -2.57 -13.44
CA GLY A 199 -1.43 -3.87 -13.42
C GLY A 199 -2.09 -4.89 -12.50
N SER A 200 -2.59 -4.46 -11.34
CA SER A 200 -3.32 -5.33 -10.39
C SER A 200 -4.62 -5.94 -10.96
N THR A 201 -5.15 -5.37 -12.05
CA THR A 201 -6.35 -5.92 -12.71
C THR A 201 -6.07 -7.20 -13.50
N PHE A 202 -4.80 -7.49 -13.80
CA PHE A 202 -4.38 -8.70 -14.50
C PHE A 202 -4.83 -9.98 -13.80
N THR A 203 -4.72 -10.03 -12.46
CA THR A 203 -5.17 -11.17 -11.66
C THR A 203 -6.66 -11.40 -11.82
N VAL A 204 -7.46 -10.33 -11.75
CA VAL A 204 -8.93 -10.41 -11.90
C VAL A 204 -9.29 -10.87 -13.31
N GLN A 205 -8.55 -10.45 -14.33
CA GLN A 205 -8.72 -10.91 -15.71
C GLN A 205 -8.46 -12.40 -15.87
N ILE A 206 -7.44 -12.95 -15.17
CA ILE A 206 -7.20 -14.40 -15.12
C ILE A 206 -8.35 -15.10 -14.39
N ILE A 207 -8.77 -14.59 -13.24
CA ILE A 207 -9.87 -15.18 -12.45
C ILE A 207 -11.16 -15.26 -13.28
N ALA A 208 -11.43 -14.26 -14.13
CA ALA A 208 -12.61 -14.17 -14.97
C ALA A 208 -12.60 -15.03 -16.26
N THR A 209 -11.55 -15.83 -16.49
CA THR A 209 -11.44 -16.70 -17.68
C THR A 209 -12.41 -17.89 -17.69
N ASP A 210 -13.13 -18.12 -16.59
CA ASP A 210 -14.11 -19.20 -16.41
C ASP A 210 -13.55 -20.62 -16.61
N ILE A 211 -12.26 -20.83 -16.33
CA ILE A 211 -11.62 -22.15 -16.32
C ILE A 211 -11.84 -22.93 -15.01
N ILE A 212 -12.93 -22.60 -14.31
CA ILE A 212 -13.25 -23.08 -12.96
C ILE A 212 -13.34 -24.61 -12.91
N GLN A 213 -13.83 -25.24 -13.97
CA GLN A 213 -13.97 -26.70 -14.07
C GLN A 213 -12.62 -27.45 -13.99
N PHE A 214 -11.52 -26.79 -14.38
CA PHE A 214 -10.18 -27.36 -14.33
C PHE A 214 -9.47 -27.12 -12.99
N SER A 215 -10.13 -26.46 -12.02
CA SER A 215 -9.49 -26.11 -10.74
C SER A 215 -8.84 -27.29 -10.01
N PRO A 216 -9.42 -28.51 -9.95
CA PRO A 216 -8.78 -29.63 -9.26
C PRO A 216 -7.47 -30.06 -9.94
N VAL A 217 -7.41 -29.94 -11.28
CA VAL A 217 -6.20 -30.25 -12.06
C VAL A 217 -5.09 -29.24 -11.76
N PHE A 218 -5.43 -27.94 -11.70
CA PHE A 218 -4.48 -26.89 -11.31
C PHE A 218 -3.95 -27.09 -9.88
N VAL A 219 -4.82 -27.47 -8.93
CA VAL A 219 -4.41 -27.78 -7.55
C VAL A 219 -3.47 -28.97 -7.52
N LEU A 220 -3.81 -30.07 -8.21
CA LEU A 220 -3.01 -31.29 -8.23
C LEU A 220 -1.62 -31.05 -8.84
N ILE A 221 -1.57 -30.50 -10.06
CA ILE A 221 -0.31 -30.22 -10.77
C ILE A 221 0.51 -29.18 -10.01
N GLY A 222 -0.14 -28.13 -9.51
CA GLY A 222 0.50 -27.07 -8.72
C GLY A 222 1.14 -27.62 -7.45
N PHE A 223 0.43 -28.48 -6.71
CA PHE A 223 0.96 -29.13 -5.52
C PHE A 223 2.16 -30.02 -5.84
N LEU A 224 2.06 -30.87 -6.86
CA LEU A 224 3.16 -31.76 -7.27
C LEU A 224 4.41 -30.98 -7.69
N LEU A 225 4.24 -29.92 -8.48
CA LEU A 225 5.35 -29.06 -8.90
C LEU A 225 5.93 -28.26 -7.74
N TRP A 226 5.11 -27.83 -6.79
CA TRP A 226 5.55 -27.08 -5.61
C TRP A 226 6.55 -27.88 -4.76
N GLN A 227 6.37 -29.21 -4.65
CA GLN A 227 7.30 -30.12 -3.95
C GLN A 227 8.68 -30.25 -4.62
N SER A 228 8.84 -29.78 -5.87
CA SER A 228 10.14 -29.81 -6.54
C SER A 228 11.16 -28.95 -5.80
N LYS A 229 12.42 -29.40 -5.74
CA LYS A 229 13.55 -28.61 -5.19
C LYS A 229 14.14 -27.60 -6.17
N THR A 230 13.56 -27.50 -7.36
CA THR A 230 14.07 -26.66 -8.46
C THR A 230 13.21 -25.39 -8.65
N LYS A 231 13.50 -24.60 -9.69
CA LYS A 231 12.70 -23.43 -10.08
C LYS A 231 11.22 -23.77 -10.38
N TRP A 232 10.91 -25.03 -10.69
CA TRP A 232 9.55 -25.52 -10.85
C TRP A 232 8.69 -25.36 -9.60
N SER A 233 9.29 -25.28 -8.40
CA SER A 233 8.56 -25.00 -7.16
C SER A 233 7.79 -23.68 -7.22
N TYR A 234 8.35 -22.67 -7.89
CA TYR A 234 7.72 -21.34 -8.00
C TYR A 234 6.53 -21.36 -8.95
N ILE A 235 6.66 -22.06 -10.08
CA ILE A 235 5.56 -22.30 -11.03
C ILE A 235 4.46 -23.13 -10.35
N GLY A 236 4.85 -24.14 -9.57
CA GLY A 236 3.93 -24.95 -8.76
C GLY A 236 3.12 -24.11 -7.78
N ARG A 237 3.75 -23.15 -7.07
CA ARG A 237 3.04 -22.22 -6.16
C ARG A 237 2.02 -21.34 -6.89
N ILE A 238 2.34 -20.86 -8.09
CA ILE A 238 1.41 -20.06 -8.92
C ILE A 238 0.23 -20.91 -9.36
N LEU A 239 0.48 -22.11 -9.92
CA LEU A 239 -0.59 -23.00 -10.38
C LEU A 239 -1.48 -23.48 -9.22
N LEU A 240 -0.86 -23.81 -8.08
CA LEU A 240 -1.59 -24.16 -6.86
C LEU A 240 -2.45 -22.98 -6.40
N GLY A 241 -1.88 -21.78 -6.39
CA GLY A 241 -2.58 -20.58 -5.95
C GLY A 241 -3.81 -20.26 -6.79
N PHE A 242 -3.67 -20.22 -8.12
CA PHE A 242 -4.81 -20.08 -9.03
C PHE A 242 -5.80 -21.24 -8.91
N GLY A 243 -5.32 -22.48 -8.75
CA GLY A 243 -6.17 -23.65 -8.52
C GLY A 243 -7.05 -23.49 -7.28
N LEU A 244 -6.50 -23.00 -6.16
CA LEU A 244 -7.27 -22.73 -4.94
C LEU A 244 -8.29 -21.60 -5.14
N ILE A 245 -7.93 -20.53 -5.85
CA ILE A 245 -8.86 -19.43 -6.19
C ILE A 245 -10.01 -19.97 -7.04
N PHE A 246 -9.75 -20.70 -8.12
CA PHE A 246 -10.82 -21.26 -8.95
C PHE A 246 -11.69 -22.26 -8.19
N PHE A 247 -11.08 -23.13 -7.38
CA PHE A 247 -11.82 -24.09 -6.56
C PHE A 247 -12.72 -23.41 -5.52
N SER A 248 -12.25 -22.29 -4.95
CA SER A 248 -13.06 -21.50 -4.02
C SER A 248 -14.28 -20.85 -4.69
N ILE A 249 -14.11 -20.32 -5.91
CA ILE A 249 -15.21 -19.72 -6.68
C ILE A 249 -16.21 -20.81 -7.08
N TRP A 250 -15.72 -21.99 -7.50
CA TRP A 250 -16.56 -23.16 -7.72
C TRP A 250 -17.40 -23.50 -6.49
N LEU A 251 -16.76 -23.65 -5.33
CA LEU A 251 -17.41 -24.00 -4.07
C LEU A 251 -18.52 -23.00 -3.69
N ILE A 252 -18.26 -21.71 -3.86
CA ILE A 252 -19.23 -20.64 -3.61
C ILE A 252 -20.39 -20.73 -4.60
N ARG A 253 -20.12 -20.86 -5.91
CA ARG A 253 -21.16 -20.96 -6.95
C ARG A 253 -22.08 -22.15 -6.71
N GLU A 254 -21.53 -23.34 -6.45
CA GLU A 254 -22.33 -24.55 -6.18
C GLU A 254 -23.23 -24.39 -4.95
N SER A 255 -22.77 -23.65 -3.94
CA SER A 255 -23.56 -23.40 -2.73
C SER A 255 -24.68 -22.38 -2.95
N ILE A 256 -24.54 -21.53 -3.97
CA ILE A 256 -25.50 -20.50 -4.33
C ILE A 256 -26.54 -21.01 -5.34
N LYS A 257 -26.23 -22.01 -6.17
CA LYS A 257 -27.14 -22.56 -7.18
C LYS A 257 -28.57 -22.83 -6.68
N PRO A 258 -28.80 -23.47 -5.51
CA PRO A 258 -30.14 -23.73 -5.02
C PRO A 258 -30.95 -22.46 -4.71
N LEU A 259 -30.31 -21.29 -4.66
CA LEU A 259 -30.90 -20.01 -4.28
C LEU A 259 -31.16 -19.11 -5.50
N LEU A 260 -30.61 -19.43 -6.68
CA LEU A 260 -30.68 -18.59 -7.88
C LEU A 260 -32.11 -18.32 -8.34
N ASP A 261 -32.98 -19.33 -8.24
CA ASP A 261 -34.39 -19.24 -8.69
C ASP A 261 -35.33 -18.75 -7.60
N ILE A 262 -34.82 -18.64 -6.36
CA ILE A 262 -35.64 -18.43 -5.15
C ILE A 262 -35.45 -17.01 -4.60
N PHE A 263 -34.25 -16.46 -4.75
CA PHE A 263 -33.86 -15.23 -4.11
C PHE A 263 -33.20 -14.25 -5.07
N THR A 264 -33.75 -13.04 -5.10
CA THR A 264 -33.00 -11.86 -5.52
C THR A 264 -32.43 -11.19 -4.29
N LEU A 265 -31.13 -10.89 -4.31
CA LEU A 265 -30.57 -9.98 -3.31
C LEU A 265 -31.19 -8.59 -3.58
N ASP A 266 -31.77 -7.96 -2.56
CA ASP A 266 -32.22 -6.56 -2.65
C ASP A 266 -31.49 -5.75 -1.59
N VAL A 267 -30.20 -5.52 -1.85
CA VAL A 267 -29.33 -4.76 -0.94
C VAL A 267 -29.10 -3.38 -1.51
N ASN A 268 -29.26 -2.37 -0.66
CA ASN A 268 -28.98 -0.99 -1.03
C ASN A 268 -27.55 -0.87 -1.61
N PRO A 269 -27.39 -0.36 -2.85
CA PRO A 269 -26.10 -0.16 -3.51
C PRO A 269 -25.05 0.57 -2.67
N ILE A 270 -25.47 1.52 -1.82
CA ILE A 270 -24.57 2.28 -0.94
C ILE A 270 -23.95 1.37 0.13
N ILE A 271 -24.73 0.45 0.70
CA ILE A 271 -24.24 -0.53 1.67
C ILE A 271 -23.24 -1.47 1.00
N LEU A 272 -23.50 -1.88 -0.23
CA LEU A 272 -22.58 -2.72 -1.02
C LEU A 272 -21.27 -1.98 -1.33
N PHE A 273 -21.33 -0.70 -1.66
CA PHE A 273 -20.15 0.14 -1.88
C PHE A 273 -19.26 0.20 -0.63
N PHE A 274 -19.78 0.67 0.51
CA PHE A 274 -18.98 0.78 1.74
C PHE A 274 -18.58 -0.60 2.30
N GLY A 275 -19.45 -1.59 2.17
CA GLY A 275 -19.15 -2.97 2.55
C GLY A 275 -17.97 -3.53 1.75
N SER A 276 -17.88 -3.23 0.45
CA SER A 276 -16.75 -3.66 -0.37
C SER A 276 -15.45 -2.93 -0.03
N ILE A 277 -15.49 -1.64 0.33
CA ILE A 277 -14.32 -0.90 0.84
C ILE A 277 -13.76 -1.61 2.08
N ILE A 278 -14.61 -1.91 3.05
CA ILE A 278 -14.22 -2.57 4.30
C ILE A 278 -13.68 -3.97 4.01
N LEU A 279 -14.38 -4.75 3.18
CA LEU A 279 -13.97 -6.10 2.84
C LEU A 279 -12.62 -6.14 2.13
N THR A 280 -12.41 -5.26 1.14
CA THR A 280 -11.13 -5.16 0.45
C THR A 280 -10.02 -4.65 1.37
N PHE A 281 -10.33 -3.77 2.32
CA PHE A 281 -9.37 -3.33 3.32
C PHE A 281 -8.93 -4.50 4.23
N ILE A 282 -9.87 -5.32 4.71
CA ILE A 282 -9.58 -6.52 5.53
C ILE A 282 -8.75 -7.54 4.74
N PHE A 283 -9.11 -7.77 3.48
CA PHE A 283 -8.39 -8.72 2.62
C PHE A 283 -7.09 -8.16 2.04
N HIS A 284 -6.86 -6.85 2.17
CA HIS A 284 -5.75 -6.12 1.55
C HIS A 284 -5.65 -6.28 0.01
N SER A 285 -6.69 -6.80 -0.64
CA SER A 285 -6.69 -7.20 -2.05
C SER A 285 -8.06 -7.01 -2.72
N SER A 286 -8.11 -6.21 -3.78
CA SER A 286 -9.30 -6.09 -4.63
C SER A 286 -9.58 -7.38 -5.39
N ALA A 287 -8.54 -8.14 -5.77
CA ALA A 287 -8.71 -9.41 -6.45
C ALA A 287 -9.44 -10.43 -5.58
N ALA A 288 -9.22 -10.41 -4.26
CA ALA A 288 -9.96 -11.27 -3.33
C ALA A 288 -11.45 -10.90 -3.29
N THR A 289 -11.76 -9.61 -3.14
CA THR A 289 -13.14 -9.10 -3.11
C THR A 289 -13.87 -9.34 -4.43
N LEU A 290 -13.20 -9.16 -5.57
CA LEU A 290 -13.80 -9.38 -6.89
C LEU A 290 -13.90 -10.86 -7.24
N GLY A 291 -12.97 -11.70 -6.80
CA GLY A 291 -13.09 -13.15 -6.89
C GLY A 291 -14.32 -13.67 -6.13
N LEU A 292 -14.56 -13.12 -4.93
CA LEU A 292 -15.80 -13.38 -4.19
C LEU A 292 -17.03 -12.93 -4.99
N LEU A 293 -17.05 -11.71 -5.53
CA LEU A 293 -18.15 -11.20 -6.36
C LEU A 293 -18.44 -12.13 -7.55
N ILE A 294 -17.40 -12.64 -8.22
CA ILE A 294 -17.53 -13.60 -9.33
C ILE A 294 -18.18 -14.93 -8.89
N GLY A 295 -18.02 -15.30 -7.62
CA GLY A 295 -18.71 -16.44 -7.01
C GLY A 295 -20.22 -16.24 -6.85
N PHE A 296 -20.69 -15.00 -6.73
CA PHE A 296 -22.10 -14.62 -6.55
C PHE A 296 -22.83 -14.26 -7.85
N ILE A 297 -22.21 -14.49 -9.02
CA ILE A 297 -22.85 -14.27 -10.31
C ILE A 297 -24.16 -15.08 -10.40
N GLY A 298 -25.19 -14.46 -10.97
CA GLY A 298 -26.52 -15.03 -11.10
C GLY A 298 -27.51 -14.54 -10.04
N VAL A 299 -27.03 -14.12 -8.86
CA VAL A 299 -27.88 -13.54 -7.80
C VAL A 299 -27.87 -12.01 -7.81
N LEU A 300 -26.77 -11.42 -8.32
CA LEU A 300 -26.52 -9.98 -8.34
C LEU A 300 -26.66 -9.44 -9.75
N ASP A 301 -27.31 -8.28 -9.90
CA ASP A 301 -27.39 -7.52 -11.15
C ASP A 301 -26.28 -6.44 -11.23
N PHE A 302 -26.23 -5.67 -12.33
CA PHE A 302 -25.28 -4.56 -12.46
C PHE A 302 -25.47 -3.46 -11.41
N SER A 303 -26.72 -3.23 -10.95
CA SER A 303 -27.00 -2.21 -9.94
C SER A 303 -26.31 -2.50 -8.60
N GLN A 304 -26.04 -3.79 -8.34
CA GLN A 304 -25.38 -4.28 -7.14
C GLN A 304 -23.89 -4.56 -7.36
N ALA A 305 -23.51 -5.12 -8.51
CA ALA A 305 -22.12 -5.44 -8.82
C ALA A 305 -21.26 -4.18 -8.98
N LEU A 306 -21.76 -3.13 -9.63
CA LEU A 306 -21.02 -1.87 -9.85
C LEU A 306 -20.52 -1.23 -8.54
N PRO A 307 -21.39 -0.98 -7.53
CA PRO A 307 -20.94 -0.48 -6.23
C PRO A 307 -19.83 -1.32 -5.59
N ILE A 308 -19.90 -2.65 -5.69
CA ILE A 308 -18.88 -3.54 -5.12
C ILE A 308 -17.54 -3.36 -5.85
N ILE A 309 -17.56 -3.25 -7.18
CA ILE A 309 -16.34 -3.06 -7.98
C ILE A 309 -15.70 -1.70 -7.69
N LEU A 310 -16.51 -0.65 -7.56
CA LEU A 310 -16.03 0.70 -7.26
C LEU A 310 -15.47 0.79 -5.84
N GLY A 311 -16.14 0.24 -4.84
CA GLY A 311 -15.64 0.26 -3.46
C GLY A 311 -14.39 -0.60 -3.27
N ALA A 312 -14.27 -1.74 -3.97
CA ALA A 312 -13.04 -2.53 -3.96
C ALA A 312 -11.81 -1.75 -4.49
N ASN A 313 -11.99 -0.87 -5.47
CA ASN A 313 -10.90 -0.01 -5.96
C ASN A 313 -10.41 0.98 -4.90
N ILE A 314 -11.31 1.52 -4.06
CA ILE A 314 -10.94 2.43 -2.97
C ILE A 314 -10.37 1.66 -1.78
N GLY A 315 -10.93 0.49 -1.44
CA GLY A 315 -10.50 -0.29 -0.27
C GLY A 315 -9.01 -0.62 -0.24
N THR A 316 -8.39 -0.91 -1.40
CA THR A 316 -6.95 -1.20 -1.48
C THR A 316 -6.05 -0.03 -1.04
N THR A 317 -6.55 1.21 -1.08
CA THR A 317 -5.77 2.40 -0.70
C THR A 317 -5.55 2.52 0.81
N PHE A 318 -6.47 1.98 1.62
CA PHE A 318 -6.42 2.15 3.07
C PHE A 318 -5.20 1.51 3.70
N THR A 319 -4.67 0.42 3.13
CA THR A 319 -3.44 -0.20 3.63
C THR A 319 -2.23 0.71 3.46
N ILE A 320 -2.10 1.36 2.29
CA ILE A 320 -1.03 2.32 2.02
C ILE A 320 -1.24 3.59 2.85
N LEU A 321 -2.48 4.06 2.98
CA LEU A 321 -2.81 5.21 3.83
C LEU A 321 -2.39 4.96 5.28
N LEU A 322 -2.78 3.82 5.88
CA LEU A 322 -2.36 3.46 7.23
C LEU A 322 -0.85 3.30 7.34
N GLY A 323 -0.22 2.61 6.39
CA GLY A 323 1.24 2.47 6.34
C GLY A 323 1.95 3.83 6.27
N SER A 324 1.36 4.81 5.59
CA SER A 324 1.92 6.16 5.48
C SER A 324 1.76 7.02 6.73
N THR A 325 0.81 6.74 7.63
CA THR A 325 0.51 7.61 8.78
C THR A 325 1.70 7.89 9.69
N ARG A 326 2.63 6.93 9.81
CA ARG A 326 3.83 7.01 10.66
C ARG A 326 5.11 7.34 9.88
N THR A 327 4.99 7.64 8.59
CA THR A 327 6.11 7.99 7.71
C THR A 327 6.33 9.50 7.64
N SER A 328 7.28 9.97 6.83
CA SER A 328 7.55 11.39 6.63
C SER A 328 6.31 12.16 6.15
N SER A 329 6.42 13.50 6.06
CA SER A 329 5.40 14.30 5.39
C SER A 329 5.18 13.87 3.94
N GLU A 330 6.22 13.42 3.25
CA GLU A 330 6.19 12.99 1.85
C GLU A 330 5.49 11.62 1.73
N GLY A 331 5.75 10.70 2.66
CA GLY A 331 5.03 9.42 2.73
C GLY A 331 3.53 9.59 3.02
N ARG A 332 3.16 10.44 3.99
CA ARG A 332 1.74 10.80 4.24
C ARG A 332 1.08 11.48 3.04
N ALA A 333 1.81 12.34 2.34
CA ALA A 333 1.38 12.96 1.09
C ALA A 333 1.11 11.91 -0.01
N MET A 334 1.96 10.88 -0.12
CA MET A 334 1.75 9.78 -1.06
C MET A 334 0.52 8.95 -0.70
N GLY A 335 0.36 8.56 0.57
CA GLY A 335 -0.79 7.79 1.02
C GLY A 335 -2.12 8.51 0.75
N MET A 336 -2.23 9.78 1.14
CA MET A 336 -3.42 10.59 0.87
C MET A 336 -3.61 10.87 -0.62
N GLY A 337 -2.53 11.19 -1.33
CA GLY A 337 -2.56 11.42 -2.78
C GLY A 337 -3.10 10.21 -3.55
N TYR A 338 -2.72 9.00 -3.13
CA TYR A 338 -3.22 7.77 -3.75
C TYR A 338 -4.71 7.52 -3.49
N VAL A 339 -5.20 7.80 -2.26
CA VAL A 339 -6.64 7.75 -1.93
C VAL A 339 -7.43 8.72 -2.80
N ILE A 340 -6.97 9.96 -2.93
CA ILE A 340 -7.62 10.97 -3.77
C ILE A 340 -7.66 10.50 -5.22
N LEU A 341 -6.52 10.02 -5.74
CA LEU A 341 -6.42 9.56 -7.12
C LEU A 341 -7.40 8.41 -7.42
N ARG A 342 -7.48 7.40 -6.56
CA ARG A 342 -8.42 6.27 -6.70
C ARG A 342 -9.88 6.70 -6.54
N THR A 343 -10.14 7.67 -5.68
CA THR A 343 -11.49 8.24 -5.54
C THR A 343 -11.91 8.95 -6.82
N ILE A 344 -10.99 9.68 -7.48
CA ILE A 344 -11.25 10.29 -8.78
C ILE A 344 -11.53 9.22 -9.85
N PHE A 345 -10.78 8.09 -9.87
CA PHE A 345 -11.06 7.00 -10.81
C PHE A 345 -12.50 6.49 -10.67
N VAL A 346 -12.97 6.33 -9.42
CA VAL A 346 -14.34 5.92 -9.12
C VAL A 346 -15.35 6.96 -9.57
N ILE A 347 -15.14 8.25 -9.24
CA ILE A 347 -16.04 9.34 -9.64
C ILE A 347 -16.15 9.43 -11.16
N LEU A 348 -15.03 9.36 -11.87
CA LEU A 348 -15.02 9.36 -13.34
C LEU A 348 -15.67 8.13 -13.96
N SER A 349 -15.87 7.07 -13.18
CA SER A 349 -16.53 5.83 -13.62
C SER A 349 -18.01 5.78 -13.28
N VAL A 350 -18.59 6.85 -12.72
CA VAL A 350 -20.03 6.92 -12.39
C VAL A 350 -20.92 6.79 -13.64
N TYR A 351 -20.42 7.14 -14.83
CA TYR A 351 -21.17 6.92 -16.07
C TYR A 351 -21.51 5.44 -16.32
N LEU A 352 -20.80 4.49 -15.70
CA LEU A 352 -21.11 3.06 -15.81
C LEU A 352 -22.48 2.71 -15.19
N PHE A 353 -23.03 3.55 -14.32
CA PHE A 353 -24.40 3.39 -13.80
C PHE A 353 -25.51 3.64 -14.85
N PHE A 354 -25.14 4.11 -16.05
CA PHE A 354 -26.04 4.17 -17.20
C PHE A 354 -26.15 2.83 -17.97
N LEU A 355 -25.36 1.82 -17.60
CA LEU A 355 -25.56 0.46 -18.11
C LEU A 355 -26.95 -0.06 -17.70
N PRO A 356 -27.57 -0.95 -18.50
CA PRO A 356 -28.88 -1.50 -18.17
C PRO A 356 -28.82 -2.25 -16.83
N ARG A 357 -29.53 -1.71 -15.83
CA ARG A 357 -29.39 -2.10 -14.42
C ARG A 357 -29.82 -3.53 -14.13
N THR A 358 -30.78 -4.04 -14.89
CA THR A 358 -31.40 -5.36 -14.72
C THR A 358 -30.64 -6.50 -15.39
N LEU A 359 -29.55 -6.20 -16.13
CA LEU A 359 -28.72 -7.26 -16.72
C LEU A 359 -27.85 -7.92 -15.64
N ILE A 360 -27.71 -9.23 -15.73
CA ILE A 360 -26.82 -10.01 -14.87
C ILE A 360 -25.40 -9.92 -15.48
N PRO A 361 -24.39 -9.46 -14.73
CA PRO A 361 -23.02 -9.35 -15.22
C PRO A 361 -22.36 -10.72 -15.37
N THR A 362 -21.61 -10.91 -16.46
CA THR A 362 -20.72 -12.06 -16.60
C THR A 362 -19.42 -11.86 -15.80
N SER A 363 -18.63 -12.93 -15.64
CA SER A 363 -17.32 -12.83 -14.97
C SER A 363 -16.38 -11.87 -15.72
N ARG A 364 -16.49 -11.83 -17.06
CA ARG A 364 -15.73 -10.92 -17.91
C ARG A 364 -16.17 -9.47 -17.75
N ASP A 365 -17.45 -9.20 -17.57
CA ASP A 365 -17.94 -7.84 -17.35
C ASP A 365 -17.36 -7.25 -16.05
N ILE A 366 -17.35 -8.03 -14.97
CA ILE A 366 -16.75 -7.62 -13.69
C ILE A 366 -15.26 -7.27 -13.87
N ALA A 367 -14.49 -8.13 -14.55
CA ALA A 367 -13.07 -7.90 -14.79
C ALA A 367 -12.81 -6.69 -15.70
N ASN A 368 -13.60 -6.54 -16.78
CA ASN A 368 -13.48 -5.44 -17.72
C ASN A 368 -13.82 -4.10 -17.06
N ILE A 369 -14.91 -4.03 -16.30
CA ILE A 369 -15.28 -2.85 -15.52
C ILE A 369 -14.15 -2.48 -14.56
N HIS A 370 -13.59 -3.45 -13.85
CA HIS A 370 -12.45 -3.20 -12.96
C HIS A 370 -11.25 -2.62 -13.73
N THR A 371 -10.89 -3.19 -14.88
CA THR A 371 -9.83 -2.65 -15.75
C THR A 371 -10.14 -1.23 -16.24
N PHE A 372 -11.37 -0.95 -16.70
CA PHE A 372 -11.77 0.38 -17.17
C PHE A 372 -11.66 1.44 -16.07
N VAL A 373 -12.10 1.14 -14.85
CA VAL A 373 -11.97 2.05 -13.70
C VAL A 373 -10.50 2.39 -13.44
N ASN A 374 -9.60 1.40 -13.54
CA ASN A 374 -8.16 1.59 -13.32
C ASN A 374 -7.44 2.28 -14.48
N MET A 375 -7.99 2.22 -15.69
CA MET A 375 -7.41 2.82 -16.89
C MET A 375 -7.41 4.36 -16.83
N TRP A 376 -8.28 4.97 -16.02
CA TRP A 376 -8.23 6.41 -15.72
C TRP A 376 -6.87 6.87 -15.20
N GLY A 377 -6.07 5.98 -14.59
CA GLY A 377 -4.72 6.28 -14.16
C GLY A 377 -3.79 6.75 -15.27
N PHE A 378 -3.96 6.25 -16.50
CA PHE A 378 -3.19 6.74 -17.65
C PHE A 378 -3.63 8.15 -18.08
N ALA A 379 -4.94 8.36 -18.19
CA ALA A 379 -5.51 9.65 -18.60
C ALA A 379 -5.21 10.77 -17.58
N LEU A 380 -5.08 10.43 -16.30
CA LEU A 380 -4.84 11.39 -15.21
C LEU A 380 -3.36 11.65 -14.91
N ILE A 381 -2.41 11.10 -15.67
CA ILE A 381 -0.98 11.39 -15.48
C ILE A 381 -0.69 12.91 -15.42
N PRO A 382 -1.23 13.78 -16.30
CA PRO A 382 -1.02 15.22 -16.21
C PRO A 382 -1.57 15.82 -14.90
N PHE A 383 -2.66 15.26 -14.37
CA PHE A 383 -3.28 15.69 -13.12
C PHE A 383 -2.49 15.27 -11.86
N VAL A 384 -1.60 14.27 -11.98
CA VAL A 384 -0.75 13.85 -10.85
C VAL A 384 0.20 14.96 -10.41
N TYR A 385 0.66 15.82 -11.33
CA TYR A 385 1.54 16.95 -11.01
C TYR A 385 0.91 17.98 -10.06
N PRO A 386 -0.26 18.59 -10.39
CA PRO A 386 -0.92 19.53 -9.47
C PRO A 386 -1.39 18.84 -8.19
N LEU A 387 -1.76 17.55 -8.24
CA LEU A 387 -2.08 16.78 -7.05
C LEU A 387 -0.86 16.66 -6.12
N ALA A 388 0.30 16.24 -6.63
CA ALA A 388 1.53 16.11 -5.85
C ALA A 388 1.98 17.46 -5.26
N PHE A 389 1.87 18.54 -6.03
CA PHE A 389 2.14 19.89 -5.53
C PHE A 389 1.20 20.25 -4.36
N SER A 390 -0.09 20.00 -4.51
CA SER A 390 -1.10 20.26 -3.47
C SER A 390 -0.84 19.42 -2.21
N MET A 391 -0.47 18.14 -2.37
CA MET A 391 -0.14 17.25 -1.26
C MET A 391 1.13 17.71 -0.51
N ASN A 392 2.18 18.13 -1.22
CA ASN A 392 3.38 18.70 -0.60
C ASN A 392 3.08 20.00 0.18
N LYS A 393 2.15 20.82 -0.31
CA LYS A 393 1.71 22.03 0.40
C LYS A 393 0.90 21.70 1.66
N MET A 394 0.05 20.67 1.60
CA MET A 394 -0.81 20.23 2.70
C MET A 394 0.00 19.52 3.80
N PHE A 395 0.89 18.61 3.41
CA PHE A 395 1.81 17.93 4.30
C PHE A 395 3.17 18.62 4.26
N LYS A 396 3.27 19.80 4.89
CA LYS A 396 4.55 20.49 5.01
C LYS A 396 5.57 19.61 5.72
N ARG A 397 6.77 19.52 5.15
CA ARG A 397 7.96 18.98 5.82
C ARG A 397 8.17 19.78 7.11
N LYS A 398 7.92 19.16 8.26
CA LYS A 398 8.33 19.73 9.54
C LYS A 398 9.85 19.54 9.61
N LEU A 399 10.59 20.65 9.60
CA LEU A 399 12.05 20.72 9.66
C LEU A 399 12.61 20.38 11.06
N PHE A 400 11.90 19.56 11.86
CA PHE A 400 12.35 19.25 13.22
C PHE A 400 12.14 17.78 13.56
N GLY A 401 13.26 17.08 13.76
CA GLY A 401 13.38 15.87 14.54
C GLY A 401 12.95 14.62 13.79
N VAL A 402 13.86 14.04 13.00
CA VAL A 402 13.74 12.64 12.58
C VAL A 402 13.64 11.77 13.83
N LYS A 403 12.44 11.23 14.10
CA LYS A 403 12.26 10.24 15.16
C LYS A 403 12.68 8.86 14.66
N LEU A 404 13.74 8.33 15.24
CA LEU A 404 14.17 6.94 15.05
C LEU A 404 13.24 6.00 15.84
N ASP A 405 12.14 5.57 15.20
CA ASP A 405 11.14 4.66 15.80
C ASP A 405 11.59 3.19 15.67
N THR A 406 11.59 2.48 16.81
CA THR A 406 11.97 1.07 16.92
C THR A 406 11.06 0.12 16.16
N MET A 407 9.84 0.54 15.78
CA MET A 407 8.92 -0.28 14.97
C MET A 407 9.53 -0.69 13.62
N TYR A 408 10.39 0.15 13.06
CA TYR A 408 11.03 -0.10 11.76
C TYR A 408 12.22 -1.07 11.82
N LEU A 409 12.66 -1.52 13.01
CA LEU A 409 13.77 -2.47 13.16
C LEU A 409 13.49 -3.80 12.42
N SER A 410 12.22 -4.22 12.39
CA SER A 410 11.76 -5.39 11.64
C SER A 410 11.84 -5.25 10.11
N THR A 411 12.12 -4.05 9.60
CA THR A 411 12.30 -3.77 8.16
C THR A 411 13.61 -3.01 7.93
N PRO A 412 14.75 -3.72 7.83
CA PRO A 412 16.09 -3.12 7.78
C PRO A 412 16.28 -1.99 6.77
N SER A 413 15.69 -2.14 5.59
CA SER A 413 15.77 -1.10 4.54
C SER A 413 15.15 0.24 4.94
N ILE A 414 14.04 0.24 5.69
CA ILE A 414 13.38 1.45 6.20
C ILE A 414 14.18 2.04 7.37
N ALA A 415 14.66 1.17 8.28
CA ALA A 415 15.49 1.58 9.41
C ALA A 415 16.77 2.29 8.96
N ILE A 416 17.50 1.71 8.00
CA ILE A 416 18.70 2.33 7.40
C ILE A 416 18.36 3.68 6.75
N SER A 417 17.22 3.78 6.06
CA SER A 417 16.77 5.03 5.45
C SER A 417 16.55 6.14 6.47
N LYS A 418 15.98 5.82 7.64
CA LYS A 418 15.78 6.79 8.72
C LYS A 418 17.11 7.27 9.28
N CYS A 419 18.11 6.40 9.41
CA CYS A 419 19.45 6.80 9.81
C CYS A 419 20.12 7.76 8.79
N HIS A 420 19.93 7.55 7.49
CA HIS A 420 20.40 8.50 6.47
C HIS A 420 19.74 9.89 6.60
N GLU A 421 18.46 9.93 6.97
CA GLU A 421 17.72 11.18 7.17
C GLU A 421 18.34 12.00 8.32
N VAL A 422 18.70 11.34 9.43
CA VAL A 422 19.41 11.97 10.57
C VAL A 422 20.74 12.56 10.12
N ILE A 423 21.58 11.79 9.43
CA ILE A 423 22.89 12.28 8.92
C ILE A 423 22.71 13.55 8.07
N ARG A 424 21.69 13.57 7.21
CA ARG A 424 21.43 14.71 6.33
C ARG A 424 21.03 15.95 7.12
N GLU A 425 20.19 15.79 8.15
CA GLU A 425 19.77 16.86 9.06
C GLU A 425 20.97 17.38 9.86
N SER A 426 21.80 16.50 10.41
CA SER A 426 23.02 16.88 11.15
C SER A 426 24.01 17.66 10.27
N MET A 427 24.20 17.28 9.01
CA MET A 427 25.01 18.05 8.05
C MET A 427 24.45 19.45 7.78
N GLU A 428 23.13 19.59 7.69
CA GLU A 428 22.50 20.89 7.48
C GLU A 428 22.74 21.83 8.68
N ILE A 429 22.68 21.28 9.90
CA ILE A 429 23.03 22.01 11.12
C ILE A 429 24.49 22.46 11.07
N VAL A 430 25.42 21.56 10.73
CA VAL A 430 26.86 21.87 10.57
C VAL A 430 27.11 22.98 9.54
N ILE A 431 26.47 22.92 8.38
CA ILE A 431 26.59 23.97 7.34
C ILE A 431 26.16 25.33 7.89
N ASN A 432 25.03 25.37 8.60
CA ASN A 432 24.52 26.60 9.19
C ASN A 432 25.42 27.13 10.32
N MET A 433 25.95 26.24 11.17
CA MET A 433 26.94 26.58 12.20
C MET A 433 28.21 27.15 11.55
N PHE A 434 28.74 26.48 10.52
CA PHE A 434 29.95 26.91 9.84
C PHE A 434 29.76 28.24 9.10
N LYS A 435 28.62 28.47 8.42
CA LYS A 435 28.28 29.78 7.83
C LYS A 435 28.25 30.90 8.87
N ALA A 436 27.71 30.61 10.05
CA ALA A 436 27.64 31.58 11.15
C ALA A 436 29.02 31.95 11.71
N THR A 437 30.02 31.05 11.66
CA THR A 437 31.38 31.33 12.17
C THR A 437 31.96 32.62 11.61
N LEU A 438 31.87 32.82 10.30
CA LEU A 438 32.44 33.99 9.65
C LEU A 438 31.73 35.29 10.05
N VAL A 439 30.41 35.23 10.25
CA VAL A 439 29.61 36.37 10.74
C VAL A 439 30.02 36.72 12.17
N VAL A 440 30.24 35.72 13.02
CA VAL A 440 30.70 35.90 14.39
C VAL A 440 32.07 36.58 14.43
N PHE A 441 33.04 36.09 13.67
CA PHE A 441 34.39 36.67 13.62
C PHE A 441 34.42 38.08 13.03
N LYS A 442 33.64 38.33 11.97
CA LYS A 442 33.57 39.64 11.30
C LYS A 442 32.90 40.71 12.16
N LYS A 443 31.75 40.37 12.77
CA LYS A 443 30.90 41.33 13.49
C LYS A 443 31.09 41.32 15.01
N ASN A 444 31.99 40.49 15.54
CA ASN A 444 32.16 40.26 16.98
C ASN A 444 30.83 39.88 17.67
N ASN A 445 29.96 39.14 16.97
CA ASN A 445 28.58 38.88 17.41
C ASN A 445 28.53 37.76 18.47
N ASN A 446 28.63 38.13 19.75
CA ASN A 446 28.61 37.17 20.86
C ASN A 446 27.23 36.50 21.05
N ALA A 447 26.13 37.14 20.63
CA ALA A 447 24.81 36.52 20.69
C ALA A 447 24.71 35.33 19.72
N LEU A 448 25.13 35.54 18.46
CA LEU A 448 25.20 34.48 17.46
C LEU A 448 26.19 33.38 17.87
N ARG A 449 27.33 33.74 18.47
CA ARG A 449 28.28 32.77 19.06
C ARG A 449 27.59 31.81 20.03
N LYS A 450 26.78 32.32 20.97
CA LYS A 450 26.03 31.48 21.92
C LYS A 450 24.93 30.63 21.25
N VAL A 451 24.42 31.06 20.11
CA VAL A 451 23.47 30.25 19.33
C VAL A 451 24.20 29.09 18.65
N VAL A 452 25.37 29.34 18.05
CA VAL A 452 26.19 28.29 17.43
C VAL A 452 26.61 27.24 18.46
N ILE A 453 27.06 27.66 19.65
CA ILE A 453 27.42 26.72 20.73
C ILE A 453 26.25 25.81 21.10
N ARG A 454 25.03 26.36 21.25
CA ARG A 454 23.84 25.58 21.62
C ARG A 454 23.32 24.66 20.52
N ARG A 455 23.68 24.91 19.25
CA ARG A 455 23.29 24.03 18.14
C ARG A 455 24.10 22.74 18.10
N ASP A 456 25.25 22.73 18.75
CA ASP A 456 26.08 21.53 18.91
C ASP A 456 25.36 20.46 19.72
N ASP A 457 24.67 20.87 20.79
CA ASP A 457 23.82 19.99 21.62
C ASP A 457 22.77 19.23 20.78
N GLU A 458 22.33 19.79 19.64
CA GLU A 458 21.42 19.12 18.72
C GLU A 458 22.12 17.98 17.94
N ILE A 459 23.37 18.18 17.52
CA ILE A 459 24.19 17.18 16.82
C ILE A 459 24.54 16.03 17.76
N ASP A 460 24.96 16.33 18.99
CA ASP A 460 25.30 15.34 20.03
C ASP A 460 24.11 14.42 20.29
N LYS A 461 22.92 15.01 20.46
CA LYS A 461 21.70 14.25 20.68
C LYS A 461 21.35 13.35 19.49
N MET A 462 21.50 13.86 18.26
CA MET A 462 21.28 13.06 17.05
C MET A 462 22.27 11.88 16.95
N GLN A 463 23.52 12.09 17.34
CA GLN A 463 24.53 11.02 17.37
C GLN A 463 24.17 9.94 18.40
N GLU A 464 23.75 10.32 19.60
CA GLU A 464 23.34 9.38 20.65
C GLU A 464 22.13 8.54 20.21
N GLU A 465 21.10 9.20 19.68
CA GLU A 465 19.88 8.54 19.18
C GLU A 465 20.22 7.58 18.02
N LEU A 466 21.04 8.01 17.05
CA LEU A 466 21.44 7.20 15.91
C LEU A 466 22.33 6.02 16.30
N THR A 467 23.24 6.21 17.26
CA THR A 467 24.11 5.14 17.78
C THR A 467 23.29 4.08 18.49
N THR A 468 22.35 4.49 19.35
CA THR A 468 21.45 3.59 20.06
C THR A 468 20.57 2.80 19.10
N TYR A 469 20.00 3.49 18.11
CA TYR A 469 19.13 2.86 17.12
C TYR A 469 19.88 1.87 16.21
N SER A 470 21.03 2.28 15.69
CA SER A 470 21.86 1.45 14.80
C SER A 470 22.41 0.22 15.53
N SER A 471 22.73 0.34 16.82
CA SER A 471 23.16 -0.81 17.64
C SER A 471 22.06 -1.86 17.77
N ARG A 472 20.79 -1.43 17.91
CA ARG A 472 19.63 -2.36 17.91
C ARG A 472 19.42 -2.98 16.54
N LEU A 473 19.55 -2.19 15.47
CA LEU A 473 19.40 -2.66 14.10
C LEU A 473 20.45 -3.71 13.71
N LEU A 474 21.70 -3.56 14.17
CA LEU A 474 22.76 -4.55 13.96
C LEU A 474 22.50 -5.89 14.68
N GLY A 475 21.55 -5.93 15.63
CA GLY A 475 21.12 -7.17 16.29
C GLY A 475 20.07 -7.98 15.53
N GLU A 476 19.50 -7.44 14.44
CA GLU A 476 18.51 -8.11 13.59
C GLU A 476 19.17 -8.89 12.43
N GLU A 477 18.40 -9.72 11.71
CA GLU A 477 18.89 -10.43 10.52
C GLU A 477 19.13 -9.45 9.35
N LEU A 478 20.37 -8.97 9.22
CA LEU A 478 20.80 -8.08 8.13
C LEU A 478 21.50 -8.85 7.01
N THR A 479 21.32 -8.40 5.76
CA THR A 479 22.23 -8.79 4.69
C THR A 479 23.61 -8.13 4.88
N GLU A 480 24.67 -8.72 4.32
CA GLU A 480 26.04 -8.16 4.39
C GLU A 480 26.10 -6.71 3.88
N LYS A 481 25.35 -6.40 2.81
CA LYS A 481 25.24 -5.04 2.27
C LYS A 481 24.56 -4.07 3.23
N GLU A 482 23.53 -4.51 3.96
CA GLU A 482 22.80 -3.69 4.93
C GLU A 482 23.64 -3.43 6.19
N SER A 483 24.35 -4.45 6.68
CA SER A 483 25.32 -4.31 7.77
C SER A 483 26.41 -3.29 7.41
N ASN A 484 27.02 -3.41 6.22
CA ASN A 484 28.04 -2.46 5.75
C ASN A 484 27.50 -1.01 5.64
N LYS A 485 26.25 -0.83 5.19
CA LYS A 485 25.61 0.49 5.15
C LYS A 485 25.42 1.05 6.56
N CYS A 486 24.93 0.26 7.50
CA CYS A 486 24.72 0.68 8.88
C CYS A 486 26.04 1.12 9.55
N VAL A 487 27.13 0.37 9.34
CA VAL A 487 28.46 0.74 9.83
C VAL A 487 28.96 2.04 9.17
N THR A 488 28.72 2.21 7.87
CA THR A 488 29.11 3.43 7.14
C THR A 488 28.38 4.66 7.68
N ILE A 489 27.09 4.54 7.99
CA ILE A 489 26.27 5.60 8.59
C ILE A 489 26.85 6.02 9.95
N LEU A 490 27.18 5.06 10.83
CA LEU A 490 27.77 5.36 12.13
C LEU A 490 29.10 6.11 12.01
N LYS A 491 29.97 5.67 11.07
CA LYS A 491 31.24 6.35 10.78
C LYS A 491 31.01 7.80 10.33
N ILE A 492 30.08 8.01 9.40
CA ILE A 492 29.76 9.36 8.90
C ILE A 492 29.22 10.24 10.03
N MET A 493 28.30 9.74 10.85
CA MET A 493 27.73 10.52 11.96
C MET A 493 28.80 10.96 12.96
N ASN A 494 29.78 10.09 13.25
CA ASN A 494 30.90 10.42 14.13
C ASN A 494 31.77 11.55 13.57
N GLU A 495 32.08 11.54 12.26
CA GLU A 495 32.82 12.64 11.64
C GLU A 495 32.02 13.96 11.63
N ILE A 496 30.68 13.89 11.54
CA ILE A 496 29.82 15.07 11.61
C ILE A 496 29.84 15.70 13.00
N GLU A 497 29.77 14.89 14.06
CA GLU A 497 29.92 15.41 15.43
C GLU A 497 31.28 16.05 15.64
N HIS A 498 32.37 15.43 15.18
CA HIS A 498 33.70 16.02 15.29
C HIS A 498 33.78 17.39 14.59
N ILE A 499 33.08 17.58 13.46
CA ILE A 499 32.99 18.90 12.81
C ILE A 499 32.19 19.88 13.67
N GLY A 500 31.06 19.45 14.25
CA GLY A 500 30.26 20.24 15.19
C GLY A 500 31.12 20.76 16.35
N ASP A 501 31.85 19.86 16.98
CA ASP A 501 32.78 20.10 18.09
C ASP A 501 33.86 21.13 17.75
N LEU A 502 34.50 20.99 16.59
CA LEU A 502 35.50 21.97 16.13
C LEU A 502 34.88 23.35 15.97
N ILE A 503 33.63 23.43 15.52
CA ILE A 503 32.94 24.72 15.37
C ILE A 503 32.55 25.29 16.73
N SER A 504 31.92 24.51 17.59
CA SER A 504 31.31 24.93 18.85
C SER A 504 32.33 25.13 19.98
N LYS A 505 33.26 24.19 20.16
CA LYS A 505 34.22 24.16 21.28
C LYS A 505 35.48 24.93 20.93
N ASN A 506 35.95 24.87 19.69
CA ASN A 506 37.18 25.57 19.30
C ASN A 506 36.92 26.92 18.62
N LEU A 507 36.32 26.95 17.44
CA LEU A 507 36.16 28.20 16.67
C LEU A 507 35.36 29.25 17.46
N MET A 508 34.27 28.87 18.12
CA MET A 508 33.53 29.79 18.98
C MET A 508 34.33 30.18 20.23
N SER A 509 35.22 29.34 20.77
CA SER A 509 36.14 29.75 21.85
C SER A 509 37.14 30.80 21.37
N TYR A 510 37.72 30.64 20.17
CA TYR A 510 38.60 31.63 19.55
C TYR A 510 37.88 32.96 19.30
N ALA A 511 36.65 32.91 18.80
CA ALA A 511 35.81 34.10 18.65
C ALA A 511 35.57 34.79 20.02
N GLY A 512 35.31 34.02 21.07
CA GLY A 512 35.15 34.54 22.43
C GLY A 512 36.41 35.25 22.93
N LYS A 513 37.59 34.66 22.72
CA LYS A 513 38.89 35.27 23.05
C LYS A 513 39.12 36.58 22.29
N LYS A 514 38.87 36.58 20.97
CA LYS A 514 38.97 37.78 20.12
C LYS A 514 38.06 38.92 20.62
N ILE A 515 36.80 38.61 20.91
CA ILE A 515 35.82 39.59 21.40
C ILE A 515 36.24 40.14 22.76
N LYS A 516 36.62 39.26 23.71
CA LYS A 516 37.00 39.67 25.07
C LYS A 516 38.25 40.53 25.09
N LYS A 517 39.22 40.26 24.22
CA LYS A 517 40.49 41.00 24.12
C LYS A 517 40.44 42.18 23.14
N ALA A 518 39.27 42.45 22.54
CA ALA A 518 39.08 43.48 21.52
C ALA A 518 40.10 43.41 20.36
N TYR A 519 40.47 42.21 19.95
CA TYR A 519 41.43 42.00 18.88
C TYR A 519 40.80 42.18 17.48
N PHE A 520 41.59 42.75 16.58
CA PHE A 520 41.25 42.92 15.16
C PHE A 520 42.30 42.22 14.31
N PHE A 521 41.84 41.42 13.36
CA PHE A 521 42.73 40.87 12.34
C PHE A 521 43.09 41.99 11.37
N SER A 522 44.31 41.95 10.82
CA SER A 522 44.65 42.74 9.62
C SER A 522 43.70 42.39 8.47
N ASP A 523 43.41 43.34 7.58
CA ASP A 523 42.52 43.12 6.43
C ASP A 523 42.96 41.92 5.56
N GLU A 524 44.26 41.77 5.32
CA GLU A 524 44.83 40.65 4.55
C GLU A 524 44.64 39.33 5.28
N GLY A 525 44.99 39.28 6.57
CA GLY A 525 44.81 38.09 7.40
C GLY A 525 43.34 37.68 7.57
N PHE A 526 42.40 38.63 7.63
CA PHE A 526 40.98 38.28 7.65
C PHE A 526 40.50 37.84 6.26
N GLY A 527 41.01 38.44 5.19
CA GLY A 527 40.77 38.01 3.81
C GLY A 527 41.15 36.55 3.57
N GLU A 528 42.30 36.11 4.09
CA GLU A 528 42.75 34.71 4.02
C GLU A 528 41.80 33.76 4.77
N ILE A 529 41.38 34.14 6.00
CA ILE A 529 40.39 33.38 6.76
C ILE A 529 39.07 33.29 5.98
N GLN A 530 38.61 34.39 5.37
CA GLN A 530 37.39 34.42 4.57
C GLN A 530 37.48 33.53 3.33
N GLU A 531 38.63 33.53 2.66
CA GLU A 531 38.85 32.72 1.47
C GLU A 531 38.92 31.24 1.82
N TYR A 532 39.63 30.88 2.90
CA TYR A 532 39.70 29.49 3.32
C TYR A 532 38.35 28.99 3.84
N HIS A 533 37.62 29.82 4.59
CA HIS A 533 36.26 29.53 5.03
C HIS A 533 35.34 29.21 3.85
N ARG A 534 35.35 30.00 2.77
CA ARG A 534 34.55 29.70 1.56
C ARG A 534 34.93 28.36 0.94
N SER A 535 36.22 28.05 0.88
CA SER A 535 36.72 26.79 0.34
C SER A 535 36.25 25.58 1.17
N VAL A 536 36.35 25.67 2.49
CA VAL A 536 35.90 24.61 3.41
C VAL A 536 34.39 24.48 3.35
N LEU A 537 33.65 25.59 3.34
CA LEU A 537 32.20 25.58 3.24
C LEU A 537 31.72 24.90 1.95
N PHE A 538 32.36 25.20 0.82
CA PHE A 538 32.09 24.53 -0.45
C PHE A 538 32.32 23.01 -0.35
N ASN A 539 33.40 22.57 0.32
CA ASN A 539 33.64 21.15 0.56
C ASN A 539 32.56 20.51 1.46
N ILE A 540 32.06 21.21 2.48
CA ILE A 540 30.96 20.73 3.34
C ILE A 540 29.68 20.56 2.50
N GLU A 541 29.33 21.55 1.67
CA GLU A 541 28.14 21.53 0.82
C GLU A 541 28.21 20.41 -0.24
N GLU A 542 29.37 20.22 -0.87
CA GLU A 542 29.62 19.09 -1.79
C GLU A 542 29.51 17.74 -1.08
N THR A 543 29.97 17.65 0.17
CA THR A 543 29.84 16.43 0.98
C THR A 543 28.39 16.13 1.31
N GLN A 544 27.59 17.15 1.64
CA GLN A 544 26.16 16.97 1.86
C GLN A 544 25.45 16.43 0.60
N ALA A 545 25.83 16.92 -0.57
CA ALA A 545 25.33 16.38 -1.84
C ALA A 545 25.74 14.91 -2.05
N ALA A 546 26.99 14.56 -1.75
CA ALA A 546 27.49 13.18 -1.83
C ALA A 546 26.79 12.23 -0.85
N ILE A 547 26.49 12.68 0.37
CA ILE A 547 25.72 11.93 1.37
C ILE A 547 24.30 11.66 0.87
N GLY A 548 23.66 12.66 0.25
CA GLY A 548 22.27 12.58 -0.20
C GLY A 548 22.02 11.47 -1.23
N SER A 549 23.00 11.20 -2.10
CA SER A 549 22.94 10.16 -3.13
C SER A 549 23.77 8.91 -2.80
N MET A 550 24.58 8.93 -1.73
CA MET A 550 25.61 7.91 -1.45
C MET A 550 26.47 7.61 -2.69
N ASP A 551 26.74 8.66 -3.48
CA ASP A 551 27.38 8.55 -4.78
C ASP A 551 28.90 8.49 -4.63
N LYS A 552 29.47 7.35 -5.03
CA LYS A 552 30.92 7.11 -4.97
C LYS A 552 31.71 7.99 -5.93
N GLU A 553 31.13 8.42 -7.05
CA GLU A 553 31.80 9.30 -8.01
C GLU A 553 31.96 10.69 -7.41
N VAL A 554 30.88 11.26 -6.87
CA VAL A 554 30.90 12.57 -6.21
C VAL A 554 31.88 12.56 -5.02
N ALA A 555 31.84 11.52 -4.19
CA ALA A 555 32.79 11.35 -3.10
C ALA A 555 34.25 11.23 -3.58
N SER A 556 34.48 10.55 -4.71
CA SER A 556 35.83 10.40 -5.28
C SER A 556 36.38 11.72 -5.83
N VAL A 557 35.53 12.56 -6.43
CA VAL A 557 35.91 13.91 -6.87
C VAL A 557 36.33 14.76 -5.68
N LEU A 558 35.60 14.69 -4.56
CA LEU A 558 35.95 15.42 -3.35
C LEU A 558 37.33 15.04 -2.81
N LEU A 559 37.68 13.76 -2.79
CA LEU A 559 39.00 13.31 -2.34
C LEU A 559 40.16 13.82 -3.20
N ARG A 560 39.94 14.08 -4.49
CA ARG A 560 40.97 14.66 -5.35
C ARG A 560 41.29 16.12 -4.98
N LYS A 561 40.33 16.84 -4.38
CA LYS A 561 40.52 18.22 -3.90
C LYS A 561 41.36 18.30 -2.60
N GLN A 562 41.67 17.16 -1.97
CA GLN A 562 42.43 17.11 -0.72
C GLN A 562 43.82 17.75 -0.84
N GLU A 563 44.53 17.52 -1.96
CA GLU A 563 45.88 18.06 -2.15
C GLU A 563 45.85 19.58 -2.37
N GLU A 564 44.90 20.07 -3.17
CA GLU A 564 44.68 21.51 -3.39
C GLU A 564 44.39 22.24 -2.07
N SER A 565 43.59 21.62 -1.19
CA SER A 565 43.29 22.17 0.14
C SER A 565 44.54 22.29 1.02
N LYS A 566 45.44 21.30 0.97
CA LYS A 566 46.71 21.32 1.72
C LYS A 566 47.67 22.40 1.21
N GLU A 567 47.79 22.54 -0.11
CA GLU A 567 48.60 23.61 -0.71
C GLU A 567 48.07 24.98 -0.31
N LYS A 568 46.74 25.13 -0.25
CA LYS A 568 46.09 26.38 0.14
C LYS A 568 46.38 26.80 1.59
N ILE A 569 46.28 25.87 2.56
CA ILE A 569 46.64 26.21 3.96
C ILE A 569 48.13 26.54 4.11
N ASN A 570 49.03 25.82 3.43
CA ASN A 570 50.46 26.10 3.51
C ASN A 570 50.79 27.50 3.00
N ARG A 571 50.19 27.93 1.88
CA ARG A 571 50.31 29.30 1.37
C ARG A 571 49.84 30.36 2.37
N PHE A 572 48.70 30.13 3.04
CA PHE A 572 48.20 31.08 4.06
C PHE A 572 49.13 31.15 5.28
N ARG A 573 49.70 30.02 5.72
CA ARG A 573 50.69 29.99 6.81
C ARG A 573 51.96 30.77 6.43
N GLU A 574 52.48 30.59 5.23
CA GLU A 574 53.67 31.32 4.74
C GLU A 574 53.42 32.83 4.60
N SER A 575 52.24 33.20 4.10
CA SER A 575 51.80 34.59 4.02
C SER A 575 51.70 35.22 5.41
N HIS A 576 51.14 34.50 6.39
CA HIS A 576 51.08 34.93 7.78
C HIS A 576 52.48 35.14 8.38
N LEU A 577 53.40 34.19 8.19
CA LEU A 577 54.79 34.32 8.66
C LEU A 577 55.51 35.52 8.03
N SER A 578 55.25 35.79 6.75
CA SER A 578 55.80 36.96 6.06
C SER A 578 55.32 38.27 6.69
N ARG A 579 54.05 38.36 7.11
CA ARG A 579 53.52 39.54 7.82
C ARG A 579 54.14 39.75 9.21
N LEU A 580 54.45 38.66 9.92
CA LEU A 580 55.14 38.72 11.21
C LEU A 580 56.57 39.25 11.06
N LYS A 581 57.30 38.82 10.01
CA LYS A 581 58.67 39.29 9.73
C LYS A 581 58.74 40.80 9.48
N VAL A 582 57.71 41.39 8.89
CA VAL A 582 57.62 42.83 8.60
C VAL A 582 57.06 43.62 9.79
N GLY A 583 56.71 42.95 10.90
CA GLY A 583 56.35 43.60 12.16
C GLY A 583 54.94 44.19 12.20
N LYS A 584 54.00 43.67 11.40
CA LYS A 584 52.62 44.21 11.36
C LYS A 584 51.91 43.98 12.72
N PRO A 585 51.58 45.05 13.49
CA PRO A 585 51.12 44.92 14.88
C PRO A 585 49.87 44.04 15.04
N GLU A 586 48.87 44.23 14.17
CA GLU A 586 47.61 43.47 14.22
C GLU A 586 47.83 41.98 13.94
N SER A 587 48.84 41.64 13.13
CA SER A 587 49.20 40.25 12.84
C SER A 587 49.93 39.61 14.01
N ILE A 588 50.73 40.36 14.76
CA ILE A 588 51.43 39.87 15.96
C ILE A 588 50.42 39.59 17.07
N ASP A 589 49.53 40.54 17.35
CA ASP A 589 48.52 40.44 18.42
C ASP A 589 47.52 39.29 18.22
N THR A 590 47.26 38.92 16.96
CA THR A 590 46.30 37.88 16.59
C THR A 590 46.91 36.59 16.06
N SER A 591 48.24 36.48 16.06
CA SER A 591 48.96 35.40 15.36
C SER A 591 48.47 33.99 15.76
N THR A 592 48.40 33.71 17.07
CA THR A 592 47.91 32.42 17.58
C THR A 592 46.47 32.16 17.15
N LEU A 593 45.56 33.14 17.29
CA LEU A 593 44.17 32.98 16.87
C LEU A 593 44.03 32.76 15.36
N HIS A 594 44.82 33.45 14.55
CA HIS A 594 44.79 33.31 13.10
C HIS A 594 45.22 31.89 12.68
N LEU A 595 46.34 31.39 13.20
CA LEU A 595 46.83 30.05 12.91
C LEU A 595 45.90 28.96 13.46
N ASP A 596 45.35 29.13 14.66
CA ASP A 596 44.39 28.20 15.26
C ASP A 596 43.12 28.05 14.40
N ILE A 597 42.59 29.17 13.88
CA ILE A 597 41.43 29.14 12.96
C ILE A 597 41.75 28.38 11.67
N LEU A 598 42.91 28.65 11.05
CA LEU A 598 43.31 27.94 9.83
C LEU A 598 43.50 26.44 10.08
N ASN A 599 44.09 26.07 11.23
CA ASN A 599 44.28 24.68 11.61
C ASN A 599 42.96 23.94 11.82
N ASP A 600 41.97 24.58 12.47
CA ASP A 600 40.66 23.95 12.66
C ASP A 600 39.84 23.90 11.38
N PHE A 601 39.99 24.86 10.45
CA PHE A 601 39.44 24.72 9.09
C PHE A 601 40.03 23.52 8.34
N ASP A 602 41.32 23.26 8.50
CA ASP A 602 41.97 22.08 7.91
C ASP A 602 41.51 20.77 8.57
N ARG A 603 41.32 20.77 9.90
CA ARG A 603 40.73 19.62 10.61
C ARG A 603 39.29 19.35 10.18
N ILE A 604 38.48 20.39 9.97
CA ILE A 604 37.13 20.23 9.41
C ILE A 604 37.21 19.58 8.02
N ASN A 605 38.12 20.05 7.15
CA ASN A 605 38.38 19.41 5.85
C ASN A 605 38.82 17.94 6.00
N PHE A 606 39.66 17.62 6.99
CA PHE A 606 40.06 16.24 7.27
C PHE A 606 38.84 15.33 7.55
N HIS A 607 37.90 15.77 8.39
CA HIS A 607 36.67 15.03 8.68
C HIS A 607 35.76 14.91 7.44
N ILE A 608 35.62 15.97 6.64
CA ILE A 608 34.93 15.95 5.34
C ILE A 608 35.52 14.86 4.43
N TYR A 609 36.84 14.77 4.33
CA TYR A 609 37.48 13.73 3.51
C TYR A 609 37.29 12.32 4.08
N ASN A 610 37.24 12.17 5.41
CA ASN A 610 36.91 10.87 6.02
C ASN A 610 35.46 10.44 5.71
N ILE A 611 34.51 11.37 5.71
CA ILE A 611 33.13 11.11 5.27
C ILE A 611 33.14 10.59 3.82
N ALA A 612 33.86 11.25 2.91
CA ALA A 612 33.97 10.78 1.52
C ALA A 612 34.65 9.41 1.39
N ARG A 613 35.67 9.11 2.19
CA ARG A 613 36.30 7.77 2.25
C ARG A 613 35.31 6.71 2.73
N ALA A 614 34.46 7.05 3.70
CA ALA A 614 33.44 6.16 4.22
C ALA A 614 32.40 5.80 3.13
N ILE A 615 31.94 6.79 2.37
CA ILE A 615 30.99 6.59 1.24
C ILE A 615 31.57 5.63 0.18
N ILE A 616 32.86 5.75 -0.13
CA ILE A 616 33.51 4.91 -1.15
C ILE A 616 33.71 3.47 -0.65
N GLY A 617 33.80 3.28 0.67
CA GLY A 617 34.11 2.00 1.31
C GLY A 617 35.62 1.74 1.45
N LYS A 618 36.42 2.80 1.66
CA LYS A 618 37.89 2.74 1.78
C LYS A 618 38.39 2.95 3.22
N LEU A 619 37.57 2.62 4.21
CA LEU A 619 37.87 2.78 5.64
C LEU A 619 37.69 1.49 6.43
#